data_AF-A0A920JGP8-F1
#
_entry.id   AF-A0A920JGP8-F1
#
_cell.length_a   1.000
_cell.length_b   1.000
_cell.length_c   1.000
_cell.angle_alpha   90.00
_cell.angle_beta   90.00
_cell.angle_gamma   90.00
#
_symmetry.space_group_name_H-M   'P 1'
#
loop_
_entity.id
_entity.type
_entity.pdbx_description
1 polymer ?
#
loop_
_entity_poly.entity_id
_entity_poly.type
_entity_poly.pdbx_seq_one_letter_code
_entity_poly.pdbx_strand_id
1 'polypeptide(L)'
;MLVYYDPWIAGIVLPLFCIIGLMAIPYMDINKKGDGYYSFKERRVGIFIFMYGWIVLWLFLIVLGTFFRGPNWNFYGPFEYWDAHKVVALNNVNLSEYFWVKLLGTGLPENIILREIIGFITVGIYLFILPIILAKTWLKDMLEAYGPVRFVSLMLFGLVMLSLPLKMYFRWIFNLKYFIAIPEYFFNI
;
A
#
# COMPACT_ATOMS: atom_id res chain seq x y z
N MET A 1 -6.08 -5.17 -7.20
CA MET A 1 -4.61 -5.18 -7.05
C MET A 1 -3.86 -5.16 -8.37
N LEU A 2 -4.18 -6.07 -9.31
CA LEU A 2 -3.48 -6.23 -10.60
C LEU A 2 -3.48 -5.00 -11.54
N VAL A 3 -4.34 -4.02 -11.31
CA VAL A 3 -4.34 -2.76 -12.10
C VAL A 3 -3.31 -1.76 -11.59
N TYR A 4 -2.94 -1.88 -10.32
CA TYR A 4 -2.07 -0.91 -9.67
C TYR A 4 -0.62 -1.38 -9.73
N TYR A 5 -0.35 -2.67 -9.56
CA TYR A 5 1.02 -3.22 -9.54
C TYR A 5 1.22 -4.27 -10.63
N ASP A 6 2.48 -4.58 -10.91
CA ASP A 6 2.81 -5.74 -11.74
C ASP A 6 2.25 -7.04 -11.15
N PRO A 7 1.90 -8.04 -12.00
CA PRO A 7 1.16 -9.21 -11.57
C PRO A 7 1.80 -10.00 -10.42
N TRP A 8 3.14 -10.09 -10.38
CA TRP A 8 3.85 -10.82 -9.33
C TRP A 8 3.84 -10.07 -7.98
N ILE A 9 3.92 -8.75 -7.99
CA ILE A 9 3.84 -7.92 -6.78
C ILE A 9 2.42 -7.93 -6.22
N ALA A 10 1.42 -7.68 -7.09
CA ALA A 10 0.01 -7.67 -6.69
C ALA A 10 -0.54 -9.06 -6.33
N GLY A 11 -0.08 -10.11 -7.00
CA GLY A 11 -0.64 -11.45 -6.86
C GLY A 11 0.05 -12.32 -5.82
N ILE A 12 1.35 -12.13 -5.59
CA ILE A 12 2.15 -13.01 -4.73
C ILE A 12 2.73 -12.23 -3.55
N VAL A 13 3.54 -11.20 -3.82
CA VAL A 13 4.32 -10.52 -2.78
C VAL A 13 3.42 -9.82 -1.76
N LEU A 14 2.55 -8.90 -2.20
CA LEU A 14 1.69 -8.15 -1.29
C LEU A 14 0.75 -9.07 -0.48
N PRO A 15 0.05 -10.06 -1.08
CA PRO A 15 -0.75 -10.99 -0.30
C PRO A 15 0.06 -11.79 0.71
N LEU A 16 1.26 -12.27 0.34
CA LEU A 16 2.12 -13.02 1.26
C LEU A 16 2.57 -12.16 2.44
N PHE A 17 3.00 -10.92 2.19
CA PHE A 17 3.35 -9.97 3.25
C PHE A 17 2.17 -9.63 4.15
N CYS A 18 0.96 -9.46 3.60
CA CYS A 18 -0.25 -9.24 4.39
C CYS A 18 -0.54 -10.44 5.31
N ILE A 19 -0.48 -11.67 4.78
CA ILE A 19 -0.77 -12.88 5.55
C ILE A 19 0.27 -13.10 6.65
N ILE A 20 1.56 -12.99 6.32
CA ILE A 20 2.65 -13.11 7.31
C ILE A 20 2.52 -12.01 8.36
N GLY A 21 2.25 -10.76 7.95
CA GLY A 21 2.04 -9.64 8.85
C GLY A 21 0.91 -9.89 9.84
N LEU A 22 -0.24 -10.37 9.37
CA LEU A 22 -1.39 -10.70 10.21
C LEU A 22 -1.11 -11.88 11.16
N MET A 23 -0.43 -12.93 10.70
CA MET A 23 -0.02 -14.06 11.55
C MET A 23 1.00 -13.66 12.61
N ALA A 24 1.82 -12.64 12.34
CA ALA A 24 2.85 -12.19 13.24
C ALA A 24 2.32 -11.29 14.37
N ILE A 25 1.12 -10.69 14.25
CA ILE A 25 0.47 -9.86 15.28
C ILE A 25 0.46 -10.53 16.66
N PRO A 26 -0.09 -11.76 16.85
CA PRO A 26 -0.15 -12.40 18.17
C PRO A 26 1.22 -12.67 18.79
N TYR A 27 2.27 -12.88 17.99
CA TYR A 27 3.63 -13.09 18.50
C TYR A 27 4.33 -11.78 18.89
N MET A 28 3.88 -10.66 18.33
CA MET A 28 4.42 -9.33 18.62
C MET A 28 3.64 -8.61 19.73
N ASP A 29 2.41 -9.03 20.02
CA ASP A 29 1.60 -8.50 21.12
C ASP A 29 2.04 -9.09 22.47
N ILE A 30 2.60 -8.25 23.36
CA ILE A 30 3.07 -8.63 24.69
C ILE A 30 1.96 -8.44 25.74
N ASN A 31 0.80 -7.91 25.34
CA ASN A 31 -0.26 -7.56 26.26
C ASN A 31 -0.92 -8.82 26.85
N LYS A 32 -0.59 -9.11 28.11
CA LYS A 32 -1.17 -10.20 28.90
C LYS A 32 -2.64 -9.97 29.28
N LYS A 33 -3.18 -8.75 29.09
CA LYS A 33 -4.59 -8.44 29.34
C LYS A 33 -5.46 -8.91 28.17
N GLY A 34 -6.65 -9.43 28.47
CA GLY A 34 -7.54 -10.03 27.46
C GLY A 34 -7.10 -11.41 26.98
N ASP A 35 -6.26 -12.13 27.75
CA ASP A 35 -5.89 -13.51 27.44
C ASP A 35 -6.96 -14.47 27.98
N GLY A 36 -7.56 -15.28 27.10
CA GLY A 36 -8.62 -16.23 27.44
C GLY A 36 -10.06 -15.70 27.38
N TYR A 37 -10.28 -14.41 27.10
CA TYR A 37 -11.62 -13.84 26.86
C TYR A 37 -11.59 -12.71 25.82
N TYR A 38 -12.69 -12.51 25.10
CA TYR A 38 -12.78 -11.48 24.06
C TYR A 38 -12.96 -10.08 24.68
N SER A 39 -11.96 -9.20 24.53
CA SER A 39 -11.98 -7.84 25.08
C SER A 39 -11.47 -6.82 24.07
N PHE A 40 -12.39 -6.06 23.47
CA PHE A 40 -12.04 -5.04 22.48
C PHE A 40 -11.24 -3.89 23.09
N LYS A 41 -11.57 -3.45 24.32
CA LYS A 41 -10.97 -2.27 24.96
C LYS A 41 -9.48 -2.47 25.30
N GLU A 42 -9.09 -3.70 25.62
CA GLU A 42 -7.75 -4.05 26.09
C GLU A 42 -6.77 -4.33 24.95
N ARG A 43 -7.23 -4.86 23.80
CA ARG A 43 -6.40 -5.18 22.63
C ARG A 43 -6.79 -4.37 21.38
N ARG A 44 -7.16 -3.10 21.57
CA ARG A 44 -7.65 -2.22 20.49
C ARG A 44 -6.72 -2.20 19.28
N VAL A 45 -5.43 -1.93 19.47
CA VAL A 45 -4.47 -1.75 18.36
C VAL A 45 -4.35 -3.02 17.51
N GLY A 46 -4.13 -4.18 18.13
CA GLY A 46 -4.01 -5.46 17.42
C GLY A 46 -5.30 -5.82 16.67
N ILE A 47 -6.45 -5.66 17.32
CA ILE A 47 -7.75 -5.95 16.69
C ILE A 47 -8.02 -4.98 15.52
N PHE A 48 -7.74 -3.69 15.67
CA PHE A 48 -7.93 -2.72 14.60
C PHE A 48 -7.05 -3.03 13.38
N ILE A 49 -5.76 -3.32 13.58
CA ILE A 49 -4.85 -3.65 12.48
C ILE A 49 -5.29 -4.95 11.80
N PHE A 50 -5.72 -5.96 12.59
CA PHE A 50 -6.24 -7.21 12.04
C PHE A 50 -7.52 -7.00 11.22
N MET A 51 -8.50 -6.28 11.78
CA MET A 51 -9.77 -5.99 11.09
C MET A 51 -9.54 -5.13 9.84
N TYR A 52 -8.59 -4.21 9.87
CA TYR A 52 -8.19 -3.45 8.69
C TYR A 52 -7.63 -4.37 7.60
N GLY A 53 -6.66 -5.22 7.96
CA GLY A 53 -6.08 -6.17 7.01
C GLY A 53 -7.08 -7.16 6.43
N TRP A 54 -8.01 -7.65 7.25
CA TRP A 54 -8.98 -8.65 6.82
C TRP A 54 -10.19 -8.05 6.11
N ILE A 55 -10.87 -7.07 6.72
CA ILE A 55 -12.11 -6.51 6.17
C ILE A 55 -11.81 -5.56 5.02
N VAL A 56 -10.87 -4.62 5.20
CA VAL A 56 -10.63 -3.56 4.21
C VAL A 56 -9.74 -4.06 3.08
N LEU A 57 -8.60 -4.68 3.38
CA LEU A 57 -7.67 -5.10 2.32
C LEU A 57 -8.11 -6.39 1.61
N TRP A 58 -8.91 -7.23 2.24
CA TRP A 58 -9.35 -8.49 1.67
C TRP A 58 -10.79 -8.44 1.20
N LEU A 59 -11.76 -8.40 2.11
CA LEU A 59 -13.18 -8.51 1.76
C LEU A 59 -13.64 -7.34 0.88
N PHE A 60 -13.31 -6.11 1.27
CA PHE A 60 -13.73 -4.92 0.53
C PHE A 60 -13.10 -4.85 -0.86
N LEU A 61 -11.81 -5.21 -1.01
CA LEU A 61 -11.17 -5.27 -2.33
C LEU A 61 -11.73 -6.39 -3.22
N ILE A 62 -12.12 -7.53 -2.65
CA ILE A 62 -12.82 -8.59 -3.40
C ILE A 62 -14.16 -8.06 -3.90
N VAL A 63 -14.98 -7.47 -3.02
CA VAL A 63 -16.29 -6.91 -3.40
C VAL A 63 -16.15 -5.85 -4.49
N LEU A 64 -15.18 -4.93 -4.36
CA LEU A 64 -14.90 -3.95 -5.41
C LEU A 64 -14.44 -4.61 -6.73
N GLY A 65 -13.64 -5.66 -6.62
CA GLY A 65 -13.14 -6.40 -7.77
C GLY A 65 -14.18 -7.27 -8.47
N THR A 66 -15.21 -7.75 -7.77
CA THR A 66 -16.24 -8.64 -8.34
C THR A 66 -17.42 -7.87 -8.88
N PHE A 67 -17.86 -6.81 -8.20
CA PHE A 67 -19.12 -6.12 -8.55
C PHE A 67 -18.91 -4.82 -9.31
N PHE A 68 -17.83 -4.08 -9.03
CA PHE A 68 -17.61 -2.74 -9.61
C PHE A 68 -16.63 -2.75 -10.80
N ARG A 69 -16.21 -3.94 -11.24
CA ARG A 69 -15.26 -4.16 -12.33
C ARG A 69 -15.97 -4.85 -13.48
N GLY A 70 -16.05 -4.17 -14.61
CA GLY A 70 -16.72 -4.67 -15.81
C GLY A 70 -15.76 -4.87 -17.00
N PRO A 71 -16.30 -4.90 -18.23
CA PRO A 71 -15.52 -5.04 -19.46
C PRO A 71 -14.32 -4.07 -19.52
N ASN A 72 -13.23 -4.52 -20.14
CA ASN A 72 -11.97 -3.77 -20.26
C ASN A 72 -11.38 -3.29 -18.92
N TRP A 73 -11.68 -3.98 -17.81
CA TRP A 73 -11.09 -3.63 -16.51
C TRP A 73 -11.48 -2.20 -16.06
N ASN A 74 -12.60 -1.69 -16.54
CA ASN A 74 -13.14 -0.39 -16.17
C ASN A 74 -13.94 -0.47 -14.86
N PHE A 75 -14.03 0.67 -14.18
CA PHE A 75 -14.89 0.84 -13.01
C PHE A 75 -16.31 1.20 -13.45
N TYR A 76 -17.29 0.52 -12.88
CA TYR A 76 -18.71 0.77 -13.06
C TYR A 76 -19.36 1.01 -11.71
N GLY A 77 -20.15 2.08 -11.61
CA GLY A 77 -20.90 2.41 -10.41
C GLY A 77 -21.99 1.38 -10.10
N PRO A 78 -22.56 1.41 -8.88
CA PRO A 78 -23.73 0.61 -8.59
C PRO A 78 -24.86 1.04 -9.54
N PHE A 79 -25.44 0.07 -10.26
CA PHE A 79 -26.49 0.26 -11.28
C PHE A 79 -26.04 0.87 -12.62
N GLU A 80 -24.74 1.02 -12.88
CA GLU A 80 -24.25 1.43 -14.20
C GLU A 80 -24.25 0.24 -15.18
N TYR A 81 -24.76 0.44 -16.40
CA TYR A 81 -24.74 -0.60 -17.42
C TYR A 81 -23.31 -0.87 -17.91
N TRP A 82 -22.96 -2.14 -18.06
CA TRP A 82 -21.65 -2.56 -18.56
C TRP A 82 -21.56 -2.41 -20.08
N ASP A 83 -21.21 -1.21 -20.54
CA ASP A 83 -20.86 -0.97 -21.94
C ASP A 83 -19.41 -1.36 -22.24
N ALA A 84 -19.22 -2.30 -23.16
CA ALA A 84 -17.91 -2.74 -23.61
C ALA A 84 -17.13 -1.67 -24.41
N HIS A 85 -17.81 -0.65 -24.94
CA HIS A 85 -17.20 0.40 -25.74
C HIS A 85 -16.79 1.62 -24.92
N LYS A 86 -16.98 1.58 -23.60
CA LYS A 86 -16.51 2.62 -22.69
C LYS A 86 -14.98 2.66 -22.68
N VAL A 87 -14.41 3.63 -23.38
CA VAL A 87 -12.95 3.89 -23.35
C VAL A 87 -12.70 5.01 -22.35
N VAL A 88 -12.19 4.67 -21.16
CA VAL A 88 -11.78 5.67 -20.17
C VAL A 88 -10.34 6.06 -20.46
N ALA A 89 -10.10 7.32 -20.80
CA ALA A 89 -8.75 7.87 -20.98
C ALA A 89 -8.04 7.93 -19.62
N LEU A 90 -7.34 6.84 -19.29
CA LEU A 90 -6.46 6.76 -18.14
C LEU A 90 -5.16 7.51 -18.46
N ASN A 91 -5.14 8.82 -18.22
CA ASN A 91 -3.94 9.65 -18.31
C ASN A 91 -2.98 9.26 -17.19
N ASN A 92 -2.14 8.29 -17.48
CA ASN A 92 -1.26 7.68 -16.52
C ASN A 92 0.06 8.42 -16.49
N VAL A 93 0.31 9.12 -15.39
CA VAL A 93 1.56 9.86 -15.21
C VAL A 93 2.39 9.15 -14.14
N ASN A 94 3.65 8.87 -14.45
CA ASN A 94 4.61 8.32 -13.48
C ASN A 94 5.16 9.42 -12.58
N LEU A 95 5.64 9.07 -11.38
CA LEU A 95 6.26 10.04 -10.48
C LEU A 95 7.50 10.71 -11.11
N SER A 96 8.28 9.95 -11.88
CA SER A 96 9.42 10.46 -12.64
C SER A 96 8.99 11.53 -13.66
N GLU A 97 7.86 11.35 -14.34
CA GLU A 97 7.31 12.36 -15.26
C GLU A 97 6.81 13.61 -14.55
N TYR A 98 6.22 13.48 -13.36
CA TYR A 98 5.83 14.64 -12.54
C TYR A 98 7.02 15.52 -12.21
N PHE A 99 8.17 14.92 -11.90
CA PHE A 99 9.36 15.68 -11.55
C PHE A 99 10.14 16.17 -12.77
N TRP A 100 10.53 15.26 -13.68
CA TRP A 100 11.38 15.64 -14.81
C TRP A 100 10.63 16.47 -15.85
N VAL A 101 9.41 16.05 -16.22
CA VAL A 101 8.67 16.69 -17.31
C VAL A 101 7.88 17.91 -16.81
N LYS A 102 7.11 17.78 -15.71
CA LYS A 102 6.25 18.89 -15.24
C LYS A 102 6.99 19.93 -14.40
N LEU A 103 7.95 19.53 -13.57
CA LEU A 103 8.67 20.47 -12.69
C LEU A 103 9.92 21.05 -13.37
N LEU A 104 10.74 20.20 -14.00
CA LEU A 104 12.01 20.60 -14.61
C LEU A 104 11.90 20.95 -16.10
N GLY A 105 10.81 20.56 -16.77
CA GLY A 105 10.63 20.81 -18.20
C GLY A 105 11.63 20.07 -19.09
N THR A 106 12.30 19.05 -18.57
CA THR A 106 13.29 18.27 -19.30
C THR A 106 12.73 16.91 -19.72
N GLY A 107 13.30 16.32 -20.77
CA GLY A 107 13.00 14.94 -21.16
C GLY A 107 13.39 13.96 -20.06
N LEU A 108 12.78 12.76 -20.08
CA LEU A 108 13.12 11.70 -19.13
C LEU A 108 14.60 11.29 -19.29
N PRO A 109 15.38 11.22 -18.20
CA PRO A 109 16.77 10.76 -18.26
C PRO A 109 16.87 9.34 -18.83
N GLU A 110 17.89 9.08 -19.67
CA GLU A 110 18.12 7.74 -20.24
C GLU A 110 18.56 6.72 -19.18
N ASN A 111 19.29 7.17 -18.15
CA ASN A 111 19.73 6.31 -17.05
C ASN A 111 18.56 5.95 -16.12
N ILE A 112 18.24 4.66 -16.04
CA ILE A 112 17.14 4.10 -15.22
C ILE A 112 17.20 4.58 -13.77
N ILE A 113 18.39 4.58 -13.16
CA ILE A 113 18.58 4.96 -11.76
C ILE A 113 18.28 6.45 -11.55
N LEU A 114 18.71 7.31 -12.46
CA LEU A 114 18.46 8.76 -12.38
C LEU A 114 17.00 9.10 -12.66
N ARG A 115 16.38 8.39 -13.61
CA ARG A 115 14.96 8.55 -13.95
C ARG A 115 14.08 8.29 -12.73
N GLU A 116 14.35 7.20 -12.00
CA GLU A 116 13.51 6.71 -10.91
C GLU A 116 14.01 7.06 -9.49
N ILE A 117 15.07 7.87 -9.37
CA ILE A 117 15.72 8.19 -8.08
C ILE A 117 14.73 8.74 -7.05
N ILE A 118 13.76 9.53 -7.49
CA ILE A 118 12.74 10.13 -6.64
C ILE A 118 11.73 9.11 -6.15
N GLY A 119 11.41 8.12 -6.99
CA GLY A 119 10.62 6.96 -6.59
C GLY A 119 11.32 6.19 -5.47
N PHE A 120 12.61 5.88 -5.66
CA PHE A 120 13.42 5.20 -4.64
C PHE A 120 13.53 5.99 -3.34
N ILE A 121 13.77 7.31 -3.41
CA ILE A 121 13.80 8.18 -2.24
C ILE A 121 12.45 8.16 -1.52
N THR A 122 11.35 8.30 -2.26
CA THR A 122 10.00 8.32 -1.68
C THR A 122 9.66 7.01 -0.96
N VAL A 123 9.93 5.86 -1.61
CA VAL A 123 9.72 4.54 -1.01
C VAL A 123 10.65 4.31 0.19
N GLY A 124 11.90 4.74 0.10
CA GLY A 124 12.88 4.64 1.19
C GLY A 124 12.48 5.48 2.42
N ILE A 125 12.03 6.72 2.19
CA ILE A 125 11.47 7.58 3.25
C ILE A 125 10.26 6.90 3.88
N TYR A 126 9.35 6.36 3.06
CA TYR A 126 8.13 5.71 3.54
C TYR A 126 8.41 4.47 4.39
N LEU A 127 9.31 3.59 3.98
CA LEU A 127 9.56 2.33 4.68
C LEU A 127 10.54 2.44 5.85
N PHE A 128 11.54 3.33 5.79
CA PHE A 128 12.62 3.37 6.78
C PHE A 128 12.58 4.62 7.66
N ILE A 129 12.32 5.79 7.09
CA ILE A 129 12.36 7.05 7.85
C ILE A 129 11.05 7.27 8.60
N LEU A 130 9.90 6.96 7.98
CA LEU A 130 8.59 7.15 8.59
C LEU A 130 8.41 6.37 9.91
N PRO A 131 8.80 5.07 10.02
CA PRO A 131 8.77 4.38 11.32
C PRO A 131 9.59 5.09 12.40
N ILE A 132 10.76 5.62 12.06
CA ILE A 132 11.64 6.30 13.01
C ILE A 132 11.01 7.61 13.48
N ILE A 133 10.43 8.39 12.56
CA ILE A 133 9.72 9.63 12.90
C ILE A 133 8.51 9.33 13.79
N LEU A 134 7.71 8.32 13.44
CA LEU A 134 6.53 7.94 14.23
C LEU A 134 6.93 7.45 15.62
N ALA A 135 7.99 6.65 15.72
CA ALA A 135 8.52 6.19 17.00
C ALA A 135 8.99 7.34 17.89
N LYS A 136 9.52 8.42 17.31
CA LYS A 136 9.99 9.62 18.02
C LYS A 136 8.91 10.66 18.30
N THR A 137 7.69 10.49 17.80
CA THR A 137 6.64 11.53 17.92
C THR A 137 5.40 10.96 18.58
N TRP A 138 4.62 10.13 17.87
CA TRP A 138 3.27 9.71 18.28
C TRP A 138 3.23 8.29 18.87
N LEU A 139 4.19 7.44 18.53
CA LEU A 139 4.23 6.02 18.94
C LEU A 139 5.36 5.73 19.94
N LYS A 140 5.78 6.72 20.74
CA LYS A 140 6.84 6.56 21.74
C LYS A 140 6.51 5.48 22.77
N ASP A 141 5.32 5.57 23.35
CA ASP A 141 4.85 4.62 24.36
C ASP A 141 4.77 3.19 23.81
N MET A 142 4.45 3.08 22.51
CA MET A 142 4.43 1.81 21.80
C MET A 142 5.86 1.25 21.63
N LEU A 143 6.82 2.08 21.24
CA LEU A 143 8.22 1.67 21.14
C LEU A 143 8.77 1.20 22.49
N GLU A 144 8.49 1.93 23.57
CA GLU A 144 8.95 1.59 24.93
C GLU A 144 8.34 0.27 25.43
N ALA A 145 7.06 0.03 25.13
CA ALA A 145 6.37 -1.19 25.55
C ALA A 145 6.78 -2.44 24.75
N TYR A 146 6.92 -2.33 23.43
CA TYR A 146 7.20 -3.49 22.55
C TYR A 146 8.69 -3.76 22.34
N GLY A 147 9.53 -2.74 22.55
CA GLY A 147 10.94 -2.76 22.20
C GLY A 147 11.19 -2.53 20.70
N PRO A 148 12.43 -2.20 20.33
CA PRO A 148 12.76 -1.68 19.00
C PRO A 148 12.53 -2.69 17.86
N VAL A 149 12.91 -3.95 18.07
CA VAL A 149 12.83 -4.97 17.00
C VAL A 149 11.38 -5.26 16.64
N ARG A 150 10.52 -5.52 17.64
CA ARG A 150 9.10 -5.83 17.42
C ARG A 150 8.35 -4.64 16.83
N PHE A 151 8.66 -3.44 17.30
CA PHE A 151 8.07 -2.22 16.76
C PHE A 151 8.42 -2.02 15.28
N VAL A 152 9.69 -2.14 14.89
CA VAL A 152 10.11 -1.99 13.49
C VAL A 152 9.48 -3.06 12.60
N SER A 153 9.40 -4.31 13.05
CA SER A 153 8.73 -5.38 12.30
C SER A 153 7.22 -5.11 12.12
N LEU A 154 6.51 -4.72 13.19
CA LEU A 154 5.10 -4.33 13.12
C LEU A 154 4.87 -3.17 12.16
N MET A 155 5.72 -2.15 12.24
CA MET A 155 5.65 -0.98 11.36
C MET A 155 5.92 -1.34 9.91
N LEU A 156 6.91 -2.19 9.64
CA LEU A 156 7.23 -2.64 8.28
C LEU A 156 6.03 -3.37 7.65
N PHE A 157 5.48 -4.36 8.34
CA PHE A 157 4.30 -5.09 7.86
C PHE A 157 3.08 -4.16 7.71
N GLY A 158 2.82 -3.31 8.70
CA GLY A 158 1.71 -2.37 8.68
C GLY A 158 1.81 -1.36 7.53
N LEU A 159 3.00 -0.81 7.26
CA LEU A 159 3.22 0.13 6.17
C LEU A 159 3.14 -0.53 4.81
N VAL A 160 3.65 -1.76 4.65
CA VAL A 160 3.47 -2.52 3.41
C VAL A 160 1.98 -2.79 3.16
N MET A 161 1.22 -3.13 4.19
CA MET A 161 -0.24 -3.31 4.09
C MET A 161 -0.96 -2.01 3.72
N LEU A 162 -0.55 -0.88 4.30
CA LEU A 162 -1.10 0.45 4.01
C LEU A 162 -0.68 1.01 2.65
N SER A 163 0.42 0.53 2.06
CA SER A 163 0.93 1.00 0.77
C SER A 163 -0.08 0.80 -0.37
N LEU A 164 -0.85 -0.29 -0.32
CA LEU A 164 -1.85 -0.62 -1.33
C LEU A 164 -3.00 0.39 -1.38
N PRO A 165 -3.77 0.62 -0.30
CA PRO A 165 -4.84 1.61 -0.32
C PRO A 165 -4.28 3.01 -0.54
N LEU A 166 -3.11 3.33 0.04
CA LEU A 166 -2.45 4.60 -0.20
C LEU A 166 -2.21 4.83 -1.70
N LYS A 167 -1.68 3.85 -2.42
CA LYS A 167 -1.49 3.91 -3.86
C LYS A 167 -2.82 4.06 -4.61
N MET A 168 -3.89 3.38 -4.17
CA MET A 168 -5.22 3.55 -4.77
C MET A 168 -5.71 5.00 -4.65
N TYR A 169 -5.52 5.64 -3.49
CA TYR A 169 -5.86 7.05 -3.31
C TYR A 169 -5.01 7.97 -4.20
N PHE A 170 -3.70 7.75 -4.27
CA PHE A 170 -2.83 8.53 -5.17
C PHE A 170 -3.24 8.41 -6.63
N ARG A 171 -3.68 7.22 -7.04
CA ARG A 171 -4.21 6.96 -8.38
C ARG A 171 -5.46 7.78 -8.66
N TRP A 172 -6.40 7.84 -7.72
CA TRP A 172 -7.68 8.52 -7.92
C TRP A 172 -7.57 10.05 -7.84
N ILE A 173 -6.72 10.58 -6.96
CA ILE A 173 -6.60 12.02 -6.74
C ILE A 173 -5.63 12.65 -7.75
N PHE A 174 -4.50 11.99 -8.03
CA PHE A 174 -3.40 12.56 -8.79
C PHE A 174 -3.11 11.82 -10.11
N ASN A 175 -3.92 10.81 -10.49
CA ASN A 175 -3.70 9.97 -11.67
C ASN A 175 -2.31 9.29 -11.72
N LEU A 176 -1.64 9.19 -10.58
CA LEU A 176 -0.29 8.63 -10.47
C LEU A 176 -0.33 7.12 -10.71
N LYS A 177 0.39 6.62 -11.72
CA LYS A 177 0.40 5.19 -12.07
C LYS A 177 1.41 4.41 -11.22
N TYR A 178 2.67 4.85 -11.24
CA TYR A 178 3.77 4.23 -10.53
C TYR A 178 4.64 5.29 -9.82
N PHE A 179 5.10 4.94 -8.62
CA PHE A 179 6.17 5.63 -7.90
C PHE A 179 7.53 5.30 -8.49
N ILE A 180 7.75 4.03 -8.82
CA ILE A 180 8.95 3.55 -9.51
C ILE A 180 8.48 2.80 -10.76
N ALA A 181 8.91 3.25 -11.94
CA ALA A 181 8.61 2.61 -13.20
C ALA A 181 9.89 2.09 -13.88
N ILE A 182 10.11 0.77 -13.78
CA ILE A 182 11.20 0.09 -14.47
C ILE A 182 10.59 -1.04 -15.32
N PRO A 183 10.08 -0.72 -16.52
CA PRO A 183 9.49 -1.70 -17.43
C PRO A 183 10.45 -2.83 -17.81
N GLU A 184 11.76 -2.55 -17.86
CA GLU A 184 12.81 -3.47 -18.29
C GLU A 184 12.97 -4.68 -17.35
N TYR A 185 12.70 -4.48 -16.06
CA TYR A 185 12.79 -5.52 -15.03
C TYR A 185 11.42 -5.90 -14.45
N PHE A 186 10.31 -5.44 -15.07
CA PHE A 186 8.95 -5.62 -14.53
C PHE A 186 8.85 -5.21 -13.05
N PHE A 187 9.48 -4.08 -12.71
CA PHE A 187 9.50 -3.54 -11.36
C PHE A 187 8.75 -2.20 -11.35
N ASN A 188 7.43 -2.28 -11.29
CA ASN A 188 6.54 -1.13 -11.24
C ASN A 188 5.74 -1.09 -9.93
N ILE A 189 6.14 -0.19 -9.02
CA ILE A 189 5.58 0.00 -7.67
C ILE A 189 4.94 1.36 -7.55
#